data_AF-A0A074W4M4-F1
#
_entry.id   AF-A0A074W4M4-F1
#
_cell.length_a   1.000
_cell.length_b   1.000
_cell.length_c   1.000
_cell.angle_alpha   90.00
_cell.angle_beta   90.00
_cell.angle_gamma   90.00
#
_symmetry.space_group_name_H-M   'P 1'
#
loop_
_entity.id
_entity.type
_entity.pdbx_description
1 polymer ?
#
loop_
_entity_poly.entity_id
_entity_poly.type
_entity_poly.pdbx_seq_one_letter_code
_entity_poly.pdbx_strand_id
1 'polypeptide(L)'
;GNGLFATKDIPTGSTILLKTRPMIAELDLERLQDTCHNCFMRSQKAVCQKQTWTRYHKFECKMMRDPRLPPIPYSVRAALQLAFLINSDAVSEEEKAGIHRLEAHDPSTLERSQDVMQYEMTIASASDLLARVNPNHPELSRIPKYQILRNSLTLITPNLDPIGVATDPLACSANHSCDPNASVLFDAPRLMMRSLAPIKKGEEVENAWAKPLANLAPKWSSLAKVMDSREHYSAEPANYVGESRAEMDMAIIQGSVYSDYEPICQQKDNKLAIEALENIMRTCKQSEMWPITRQPYANIRVDIAARMLDENRVALALFQMAKTYFLIDPILYPQDFHPIRVVHTWNLA
;
A
#
# COMPACT_ATOMS: atom_id res chain seq x y z
N GLY A 1 -8.37 13.70 -9.25
CA GLY A 1 -9.06 13.17 -8.06
C GLY A 1 -8.95 14.16 -6.91
N ASN A 2 -9.28 13.75 -5.69
CA ASN A 2 -8.88 14.46 -4.48
C ASN A 2 -7.38 14.18 -4.21
N GLY A 3 -6.71 15.01 -3.41
CA GLY A 3 -5.29 14.83 -3.08
C GLY A 3 -4.90 15.57 -1.79
N LEU A 4 -3.73 15.27 -1.25
CA LEU A 4 -3.17 15.92 -0.05
C LEU A 4 -2.12 16.96 -0.45
N PHE A 5 -2.39 18.23 -0.16
CA PHE A 5 -1.54 19.37 -0.54
C PHE A 5 -0.95 20.09 0.66
N ALA A 6 0.30 20.53 0.54
CA ALA A 6 0.95 21.29 1.60
C ALA A 6 0.38 22.72 1.72
N THR A 7 -0.08 23.12 2.91
CA THR A 7 -0.62 24.47 3.18
C THR A 7 0.47 25.51 3.46
N LYS A 8 1.70 25.04 3.70
CA LYS A 8 2.92 25.81 3.96
C LYS A 8 4.13 25.00 3.49
N ASP A 9 5.29 25.62 3.39
CA ASP A 9 6.52 24.90 3.11
C ASP A 9 6.84 23.90 4.24
N ILE A 10 7.15 22.66 3.87
CA ILE A 10 7.47 21.57 4.79
C ILE A 10 8.93 21.16 4.55
N PRO A 11 9.83 21.43 5.50
CA PRO A 11 11.22 20.98 5.40
C PRO A 11 11.31 19.46 5.39
N THR A 12 12.40 18.92 4.84
CA THR A 12 12.67 17.48 4.85
C THR A 12 12.70 16.89 6.26
N GLY A 13 12.21 15.66 6.42
CA GLY A 13 12.16 14.96 7.70
C GLY A 13 11.10 15.47 8.67
N SER A 14 10.34 16.50 8.29
CA SER A 14 9.25 17.04 9.11
C SER A 14 8.09 16.05 9.21
N THR A 15 7.42 16.08 10.35
CA THR A 15 6.17 15.34 10.54
C THR A 15 5.03 16.09 9.85
N ILE A 16 4.46 15.47 8.82
CA ILE A 16 3.29 15.97 8.08
C ILE A 16 2.01 15.61 8.84
N LEU A 17 1.91 14.34 9.26
CA LEU A 17 0.78 13.80 10.03
C LEU A 17 1.32 12.99 11.19
N LEU A 18 0.75 13.19 12.37
CA LEU A 18 0.97 12.34 13.53
C LEU A 18 -0.39 11.97 14.12
N LYS A 19 -0.68 10.68 14.12
CA LYS A 19 -1.88 10.11 14.73
C LYS A 19 -1.44 9.12 15.81
N THR A 20 -2.12 9.17 16.95
CA THR A 20 -1.91 8.16 18.01
C THR A 20 -2.26 6.76 17.52
N ARG A 21 -3.17 6.66 16.53
CA ARG A 21 -3.45 5.47 15.74
C ARG A 21 -4.22 5.76 14.45
N PRO A 22 -4.12 4.88 13.44
CA PRO A 22 -5.02 4.93 12.31
C PRO A 22 -6.48 4.73 12.77
N MET A 23 -7.42 5.14 11.93
CA MET A 23 -8.85 4.94 12.21
C MET A 23 -9.16 3.44 12.30
N ILE A 24 -8.68 2.68 11.31
CA ILE A 24 -8.83 1.22 11.19
C ILE A 24 -7.45 0.59 11.12
N ALA A 25 -7.28 -0.54 11.80
CA ALA A 25 -6.10 -1.39 11.65
C ALA A 25 -6.41 -2.83 12.04
N GLU A 26 -6.03 -3.76 11.17
CA GLU A 26 -6.31 -5.19 11.29
C GLU A 26 -5.07 -6.00 10.98
N LEU A 27 -4.75 -6.96 11.84
CA LEU A 27 -3.63 -7.87 11.64
C LEU A 27 -3.95 -8.96 10.61
N ASP A 28 -2.94 -9.49 9.94
CA ASP A 28 -3.06 -10.74 9.18
C ASP A 28 -3.42 -11.91 10.10
N LEU A 29 -4.10 -12.92 9.54
CA LEU A 29 -4.56 -14.10 10.29
C LEU A 29 -3.41 -14.79 11.03
N GLU A 30 -2.25 -14.90 10.38
CA GLU A 30 -1.04 -15.52 10.93
C GLU A 30 -0.48 -14.75 12.13
N ARG A 31 -0.69 -13.42 12.16
CA ARG A 31 -0.19 -12.52 13.20
C ARG A 31 -1.12 -12.37 14.40
N LEU A 32 -2.37 -12.87 14.31
CA LEU A 32 -3.32 -12.81 15.42
C LEU A 32 -2.86 -13.59 16.66
N GLN A 33 -1.99 -14.58 16.50
CA GLN A 33 -1.51 -15.42 17.60
C GLN A 33 -0.33 -14.81 18.36
N ASP A 34 0.55 -14.10 17.65
CA ASP A 34 1.83 -13.64 18.17
C ASP A 34 1.88 -12.12 18.42
N THR A 35 0.97 -11.36 17.82
CA THR A 35 0.99 -9.89 17.82
C THR A 35 -0.26 -9.34 18.50
N CYS A 36 -0.09 -8.35 19.38
CA CYS A 36 -1.21 -7.72 20.06
C CYS A 36 -2.05 -6.89 19.08
N HIS A 37 -3.34 -7.18 18.99
CA HIS A 37 -4.26 -6.50 18.07
C HIS A 37 -4.48 -4.99 18.38
N ASN A 38 -4.08 -4.52 19.57
CA ASN A 38 -4.24 -3.10 19.93
C ASN A 38 -2.99 -2.26 19.68
N CYS A 39 -1.82 -2.77 20.09
CA CYS A 39 -0.56 -2.04 20.05
C CYS A 39 0.39 -2.55 18.97
N PHE A 40 0.03 -3.62 18.26
CA PHE A 40 0.82 -4.23 17.19
C PHE A 40 2.24 -4.68 17.61
N MET A 41 2.45 -4.85 18.92
CA MET A 41 3.67 -5.40 19.50
C MET A 41 3.48 -6.84 19.98
N ARG A 42 4.54 -7.63 19.93
CA ARG A 42 4.58 -8.95 20.58
C ARG A 42 4.58 -8.75 22.11
N SER A 43 3.80 -9.55 22.85
CA SER A 43 3.84 -9.74 24.33
C SER A 43 3.08 -8.79 25.30
N GLN A 44 2.32 -7.77 24.87
CA GLN A 44 1.54 -6.91 25.81
C GLN A 44 0.01 -7.06 25.69
N LYS A 45 -0.63 -7.81 26.62
CA LYS A 45 -2.06 -8.17 26.51
C LYS A 45 -3.03 -7.40 27.45
N ALA A 46 -2.70 -7.20 28.73
CA ALA A 46 -3.70 -6.78 29.72
C ALA A 46 -4.23 -5.34 29.56
N VAL A 47 -3.34 -4.34 29.44
CA VAL A 47 -3.74 -2.93 29.26
C VAL A 47 -4.44 -2.72 27.90
N CYS A 48 -3.95 -3.43 26.89
CA CYS A 48 -4.46 -3.37 25.53
C CYS A 48 -5.90 -3.88 25.43
N GLN A 49 -6.24 -4.97 26.13
CA GLN A 49 -7.58 -5.54 26.10
C GLN A 49 -8.66 -4.52 26.48
N LYS A 50 -8.45 -3.73 27.55
CA LYS A 50 -9.41 -2.71 27.99
C LYS A 50 -9.58 -1.60 26.95
N GLN A 51 -8.49 -1.16 26.33
CA GLN A 51 -8.52 -0.11 25.31
C GLN A 51 -9.29 -0.55 24.06
N THR A 52 -9.02 -1.75 23.55
CA THR A 52 -9.71 -2.31 22.37
C THR A 52 -11.19 -2.57 22.66
N TRP A 53 -11.52 -3.07 23.87
CA TRP A 53 -12.90 -3.29 24.29
C TRP A 53 -13.73 -2.01 24.22
N THR A 54 -13.20 -0.90 24.75
CA THR A 54 -13.88 0.40 24.71
C THR A 54 -14.09 0.90 23.28
N ARG A 55 -13.08 0.70 22.40
CA ARG A 55 -13.08 1.26 21.04
C ARG A 55 -13.99 0.51 20.08
N TYR A 56 -13.84 -0.81 19.94
CA TYR A 56 -14.65 -1.59 18.98
C TYR A 56 -14.83 -3.08 19.33
N HIS A 57 -13.92 -3.71 20.09
CA HIS A 57 -13.94 -5.17 20.26
C HIS A 57 -15.23 -5.69 20.92
N LYS A 58 -15.90 -4.88 21.76
CA LYS A 58 -17.19 -5.25 22.36
C LYS A 58 -18.29 -5.54 21.32
N PHE A 59 -18.20 -4.94 20.13
CA PHE A 59 -19.17 -5.10 19.06
C PHE A 59 -18.89 -6.34 18.20
N GLU A 60 -17.63 -6.72 18.02
CA GLU A 60 -17.25 -7.89 17.22
C GLU A 60 -17.13 -9.19 18.05
N CYS A 61 -16.84 -9.10 19.35
CA CYS A 61 -16.45 -10.25 20.18
C CYS A 61 -17.48 -11.38 20.18
N LYS A 62 -18.79 -11.09 20.14
CA LYS A 62 -19.84 -12.11 20.11
C LYS A 62 -19.81 -12.92 18.81
N MET A 63 -19.58 -12.24 17.70
CA MET A 63 -19.52 -12.83 16.36
C MET A 63 -18.23 -13.63 16.19
N MET A 64 -17.09 -13.05 16.56
CA MET A 64 -15.76 -13.69 16.43
C MET A 64 -15.61 -14.97 17.25
N ARG A 65 -16.51 -15.23 18.21
CA ARG A 65 -16.55 -16.45 19.02
C ARG A 65 -17.41 -17.56 18.41
N ASP A 66 -18.16 -17.30 17.33
CA ASP A 66 -19.00 -18.34 16.72
C ASP A 66 -18.12 -19.42 16.08
N PRO A 67 -18.11 -20.66 16.61
CA PRO A 67 -17.23 -21.73 16.12
C PRO A 67 -17.59 -22.20 14.70
N ARG A 68 -18.72 -21.76 14.15
CA ARG A 68 -19.16 -22.08 12.78
C ARG A 68 -18.57 -21.14 11.74
N LEU A 69 -17.95 -20.03 12.15
CA LEU A 69 -17.34 -19.09 11.22
C LEU A 69 -15.94 -19.58 10.80
N PRO A 70 -15.61 -19.55 9.50
CA PRO A 70 -14.24 -19.77 9.06
C PRO A 70 -13.33 -18.63 9.53
N PRO A 71 -11.99 -18.80 9.47
CA PRO A 71 -11.05 -17.69 9.71
C PRO A 71 -11.40 -16.49 8.84
N ILE A 72 -11.71 -15.35 9.48
CA ILE A 72 -12.20 -14.17 8.78
C ILE A 72 -11.01 -13.35 8.26
N PRO A 73 -10.89 -13.13 6.93
CA PRO A 73 -9.82 -12.34 6.35
C PRO A 73 -9.72 -10.93 6.95
N TYR A 74 -8.52 -10.34 6.96
CA TYR A 74 -8.31 -8.99 7.50
C TYR A 74 -9.18 -7.94 6.80
N SER A 75 -9.46 -8.11 5.50
CA SER A 75 -10.26 -7.18 4.71
C SER A 75 -11.72 -7.13 5.19
N VAL A 76 -12.30 -8.29 5.49
CA VAL A 76 -13.65 -8.42 6.04
C VAL A 76 -13.70 -7.85 7.46
N ARG A 77 -12.68 -8.12 8.29
CA ARG A 77 -12.58 -7.55 9.64
C ARG A 77 -12.47 -6.03 9.61
N ALA A 78 -11.67 -5.47 8.70
CA ALA A 78 -11.50 -4.03 8.55
C ALA A 78 -12.82 -3.35 8.14
N ALA A 79 -13.55 -3.98 7.20
CA ALA A 79 -14.88 -3.54 6.79
C ALA A 79 -15.90 -3.53 7.93
N LEU A 80 -15.90 -4.57 8.78
CA LEU A 80 -16.74 -4.63 9.96
C LEU A 80 -16.34 -3.56 11.00
N GLN A 81 -15.04 -3.40 11.24
CA GLN A 81 -14.51 -2.40 12.16
C GLN A 81 -14.93 -0.98 11.73
N LEU A 82 -14.84 -0.65 10.44
CA LEU A 82 -15.33 0.64 9.92
C LEU A 82 -16.83 0.83 10.19
N ALA A 83 -17.65 -0.18 9.91
CA ALA A 83 -19.09 -0.10 10.10
C ALA A 83 -19.48 0.21 11.55
N PHE A 84 -18.75 -0.35 12.52
CA PHE A 84 -18.93 -0.03 13.93
C PHE A 84 -18.40 1.36 14.29
N LEU A 85 -17.22 1.73 13.79
CA LEU A 85 -16.57 2.99 14.15
C LEU A 85 -17.29 4.22 13.59
N ILE A 86 -17.85 4.14 12.38
CA ILE A 86 -18.53 5.28 11.72
C ILE A 86 -19.77 5.75 12.50
N ASN A 87 -20.41 4.85 13.25
CA ASN A 87 -21.56 5.15 14.10
C ASN A 87 -21.22 5.31 15.58
N SER A 88 -19.93 5.26 15.94
CA SER A 88 -19.48 5.36 17.33
C SER A 88 -19.00 6.75 17.68
N ASP A 89 -19.02 7.09 18.97
CA ASP A 89 -18.37 8.31 19.49
C ASP A 89 -16.85 8.12 19.69
N ALA A 90 -16.30 6.95 19.33
CA ALA A 90 -14.88 6.63 19.50
C ALA A 90 -13.99 7.26 18.41
N VAL A 91 -14.60 7.84 17.38
CA VAL A 91 -13.96 8.49 16.23
C VAL A 91 -14.59 9.86 16.03
N SER A 92 -13.78 10.86 15.68
CA SER A 92 -14.26 12.23 15.47
C SER A 92 -15.14 12.36 14.22
N GLU A 93 -16.08 13.31 14.20
CA GLU A 93 -16.89 13.59 13.00
C GLU A 93 -16.05 13.97 11.78
N GLU A 94 -14.90 14.60 11.98
CA GLU A 94 -13.97 14.92 10.89
C GLU A 94 -13.34 13.66 10.28
N GLU A 95 -12.99 12.66 11.09
CA GLU A 95 -12.47 11.38 10.59
C GLU A 95 -13.56 10.58 9.86
N LYS A 96 -14.79 10.61 10.36
CA LYS A 96 -15.95 10.01 9.66
C LYS A 96 -16.19 10.67 8.30
N ALA A 97 -16.22 12.00 8.27
CA ALA A 97 -16.32 12.77 7.03
C ALA A 97 -15.15 12.49 6.08
N GLY A 98 -13.94 12.33 6.63
CA GLY A 98 -12.74 11.96 5.89
C GLY A 98 -12.90 10.64 5.14
N ILE A 99 -13.45 9.60 5.78
CA ILE A 99 -13.73 8.32 5.10
C ILE A 99 -14.64 8.56 3.89
N HIS A 100 -15.72 9.32 4.06
CA HIS A 100 -16.65 9.61 2.97
C HIS A 100 -16.04 10.41 1.81
N ARG A 101 -14.93 11.15 2.04
CA ARG A 101 -14.20 11.86 0.98
C ARG A 101 -13.23 10.98 0.20
N LEU A 102 -12.87 9.81 0.72
CA LEU A 102 -12.04 8.85 0.00
C LEU A 102 -12.80 8.30 -1.19
N GLU A 103 -12.07 8.08 -2.29
CA GLU A 103 -12.65 7.50 -3.48
C GLU A 103 -13.01 6.03 -3.21
N ALA A 104 -14.27 5.71 -3.44
CA ALA A 104 -14.78 4.36 -3.34
C ALA A 104 -14.37 3.56 -4.58
N HIS A 105 -14.08 2.27 -4.42
CA HIS A 105 -14.10 1.35 -5.56
C HIS A 105 -15.46 1.42 -6.27
N ASP A 106 -15.46 1.57 -7.59
CA ASP A 106 -16.62 1.37 -8.44
C ASP A 106 -16.41 0.06 -9.23
N PRO A 107 -17.33 -0.91 -9.20
CA PRO A 107 -17.22 -2.14 -9.99
C PRO A 107 -16.98 -1.88 -11.49
N SER A 108 -17.42 -0.73 -12.02
CA SER A 108 -17.17 -0.32 -13.40
C SER A 108 -15.74 0.13 -13.69
N THR A 109 -14.92 0.36 -12.65
CA THR A 109 -13.49 0.72 -12.73
C THR A 109 -12.55 -0.47 -12.52
N LEU A 110 -13.10 -1.66 -12.25
CA LEU A 110 -12.34 -2.89 -12.05
C LEU A 110 -12.43 -3.78 -13.30
N GLU A 111 -11.36 -3.86 -14.08
CA GLU A 111 -11.35 -4.61 -15.33
C GLU A 111 -11.05 -6.11 -15.15
N ARG A 112 -10.41 -6.50 -14.04
CA ARG A 112 -10.07 -7.90 -13.72
C ARG A 112 -11.18 -8.58 -12.93
N SER A 113 -11.76 -9.63 -13.52
CA SER A 113 -12.86 -10.41 -12.94
C SER A 113 -12.56 -11.03 -11.56
N GLN A 114 -11.30 -11.40 -11.29
CA GLN A 114 -10.88 -11.97 -10.01
C GLN A 114 -10.86 -10.93 -8.88
N ASP A 115 -10.44 -9.71 -9.17
CA ASP A 115 -10.39 -8.62 -8.19
C ASP A 115 -11.81 -8.17 -7.82
N VAL A 116 -12.71 -8.10 -8.82
CA VAL A 116 -14.15 -7.87 -8.59
C VAL A 116 -14.76 -8.96 -7.72
N MET A 117 -14.42 -10.24 -7.96
CA MET A 117 -14.96 -11.35 -7.18
C MET A 117 -14.47 -11.32 -5.73
N GLN A 118 -13.16 -11.12 -5.49
CA GLN A 118 -12.60 -11.01 -4.14
C GLN A 118 -13.16 -9.80 -3.39
N TYR A 119 -13.37 -8.71 -4.12
CA TYR A 119 -14.02 -7.50 -3.67
C TYR A 119 -15.45 -7.79 -3.22
N GLU A 120 -16.31 -8.31 -4.10
CA GLU A 120 -17.71 -8.66 -3.81
C GLU A 120 -17.84 -9.65 -2.66
N MET A 121 -16.96 -10.66 -2.60
CA MET A 121 -16.94 -11.62 -1.49
C MET A 121 -16.65 -10.93 -0.15
N THR A 122 -15.72 -9.98 -0.11
CA THR A 122 -15.40 -9.23 1.11
C THR A 122 -16.61 -8.40 1.56
N ILE A 123 -17.26 -7.71 0.61
CA ILE A 123 -18.45 -6.89 0.86
C ILE A 123 -19.61 -7.72 1.38
N ALA A 124 -19.92 -8.82 0.70
CA ALA A 124 -21.00 -9.73 1.05
C ALA A 124 -20.78 -10.34 2.43
N SER A 125 -19.56 -10.83 2.70
CA SER A 125 -19.19 -11.41 3.99
C SER A 125 -19.33 -10.40 5.13
N ALA A 126 -18.84 -9.17 4.94
CA ALA A 126 -18.99 -8.12 5.95
C ALA A 126 -20.46 -7.73 6.19
N SER A 127 -21.29 -7.70 5.14
CA SER A 127 -22.74 -7.45 5.28
C SER A 127 -23.44 -8.54 6.08
N ASP A 128 -23.22 -9.80 5.72
CA ASP A 128 -23.84 -10.95 6.39
C ASP A 128 -23.45 -10.99 7.87
N LEU A 129 -22.17 -10.80 8.15
CA LEU A 129 -21.64 -10.77 9.51
C LEU A 129 -22.21 -9.59 10.32
N LEU A 130 -22.30 -8.40 9.73
CA LEU A 130 -22.91 -7.26 10.41
C LEU A 130 -24.40 -7.49 10.68
N ALA A 131 -25.14 -8.06 9.72
CA ALA A 131 -26.57 -8.33 9.87
C ALA A 131 -26.85 -9.31 11.02
N ARG A 132 -25.96 -10.29 11.25
CA ARG A 132 -26.05 -11.23 12.39
C ARG A 132 -25.88 -10.56 13.75
N VAL A 133 -25.05 -9.50 13.81
CA VAL A 133 -24.74 -8.80 15.05
C VAL A 133 -25.74 -7.68 15.34
N ASN A 134 -26.10 -6.93 14.30
CA ASN A 134 -27.04 -5.82 14.37
C ASN A 134 -27.87 -5.76 13.07
N PRO A 135 -29.01 -6.48 13.01
CA PRO A 135 -29.88 -6.54 11.84
C PRO A 135 -30.47 -5.19 11.42
N ASN A 136 -30.49 -4.21 12.33
CA ASN A 136 -31.01 -2.87 12.10
C ASN A 136 -29.90 -1.83 11.93
N HIS A 137 -28.66 -2.28 11.69
CA HIS A 137 -27.53 -1.37 11.58
C HIS A 137 -27.72 -0.44 10.36
N PRO A 138 -27.63 0.90 10.55
CA PRO A 138 -27.97 1.87 9.50
C PRO A 138 -27.12 1.71 8.23
N GLU A 139 -25.90 1.19 8.39
CA GLU A 139 -24.97 0.97 7.28
C GLU A 139 -25.22 -0.34 6.49
N LEU A 140 -26.13 -1.24 6.88
CA LEU A 140 -26.33 -2.52 6.15
C LEU A 140 -26.54 -2.38 4.64
N SER A 141 -27.12 -1.25 4.19
CA SER A 141 -27.30 -0.88 2.78
C SER A 141 -26.30 0.16 2.26
N ARG A 142 -25.47 0.78 3.12
CA ARG A 142 -24.66 1.98 2.81
C ARG A 142 -23.20 1.91 3.23
N ILE A 143 -22.73 0.77 3.77
CA ILE A 143 -21.40 0.74 4.38
C ILE A 143 -20.36 1.35 3.42
N PRO A 144 -19.52 2.31 3.87
CA PRO A 144 -18.34 2.80 3.16
C PRO A 144 -17.24 1.72 2.96
N LYS A 145 -17.62 0.46 2.72
CA LYS A 145 -16.70 -0.67 2.50
C LYS A 145 -15.87 -0.48 1.25
N TYR A 146 -16.43 0.18 0.25
CA TYR A 146 -15.78 0.48 -1.02
C TYR A 146 -14.51 1.32 -0.83
N GLN A 147 -14.43 2.10 0.25
CA GLN A 147 -13.29 2.97 0.51
C GLN A 147 -12.12 2.20 1.13
N ILE A 148 -12.34 1.27 2.06
CA ILE A 148 -11.23 0.52 2.70
C ILE A 148 -10.42 -0.23 1.66
N LEU A 149 -11.08 -0.93 0.74
CA LEU A 149 -10.42 -1.81 -0.21
C LEU A 149 -9.57 -1.06 -1.23
N ARG A 150 -9.81 0.24 -1.45
CA ARG A 150 -8.99 1.10 -2.33
C ARG A 150 -7.98 1.94 -1.55
N ASN A 151 -8.28 2.24 -0.29
CA ASN A 151 -7.57 3.22 0.53
C ASN A 151 -6.93 2.53 1.74
N SER A 152 -6.24 1.43 1.50
CA SER A 152 -5.57 0.64 2.54
C SER A 152 -4.06 0.85 2.48
N LEU A 153 -3.48 1.14 3.64
CA LEU A 153 -2.05 1.12 3.88
C LEU A 153 -1.66 -0.27 4.38
N THR A 154 -0.47 -0.74 4.00
CA THR A 154 0.11 -1.94 4.63
C THR A 154 0.52 -1.56 6.05
N LEU A 155 -0.06 -2.24 7.05
CA LEU A 155 0.38 -2.10 8.44
C LEU A 155 1.71 -2.84 8.59
N ILE A 156 2.74 -2.13 9.04
CA ILE A 156 4.09 -2.66 9.13
C ILE A 156 4.65 -2.55 10.55
N THR A 157 5.60 -3.42 10.90
CA THR A 157 6.40 -3.30 12.12
C THR A 157 7.42 -2.14 11.97
N PRO A 158 8.11 -1.74 13.06
CA PRO A 158 9.26 -0.84 12.95
C PRO A 158 10.38 -1.34 12.04
N ASN A 159 10.43 -2.65 11.75
CA ASN A 159 11.37 -3.25 10.81
C ASN A 159 10.82 -3.35 9.37
N LEU A 160 9.64 -2.76 9.12
CA LEU A 160 8.93 -2.77 7.84
C LEU A 160 8.32 -4.13 7.46
N ASP A 161 8.21 -5.08 8.40
CA ASP A 161 7.53 -6.35 8.15
C ASP A 161 6.02 -6.10 7.99
N PRO A 162 5.38 -6.54 6.90
CA PRO A 162 3.92 -6.47 6.78
C PRO A 162 3.29 -7.39 7.83
N ILE A 163 2.33 -6.84 8.57
CA ILE A 163 1.59 -7.56 9.62
C ILE A 163 0.08 -7.39 9.50
N GLY A 164 -0.40 -6.66 8.49
CA GLY A 164 -1.82 -6.50 8.18
C GLY A 164 -2.12 -5.24 7.39
N VAL A 165 -3.29 -4.66 7.63
CA VAL A 165 -3.81 -3.49 6.93
C VAL A 165 -4.16 -2.36 7.89
N ALA A 166 -4.06 -1.12 7.43
CA ALA A 166 -4.53 0.06 8.15
C ALA A 166 -5.20 1.06 7.20
N THR A 167 -6.18 1.82 7.70
CA THR A 167 -6.80 2.91 6.96
C THR A 167 -6.90 4.14 7.86
N ASP A 168 -6.37 5.26 7.38
CA ASP A 168 -6.54 6.57 7.99
C ASP A 168 -7.01 7.57 6.92
N PRO A 169 -8.12 8.29 7.13
CA PRO A 169 -8.70 9.16 6.11
C PRO A 169 -7.75 10.21 5.54
N LEU A 170 -6.87 10.76 6.38
CA LEU A 170 -5.93 11.79 5.94
C LEU A 170 -4.74 11.13 5.25
N ALA A 171 -4.16 10.10 5.84
CA ALA A 171 -3.02 9.41 5.23
C ALA A 171 -3.35 8.81 3.86
N CYS A 172 -4.54 8.21 3.72
CA CYS A 172 -4.97 7.58 2.47
C CYS A 172 -5.52 8.57 1.42
N SER A 173 -5.63 9.86 1.77
CA SER A 173 -5.95 10.91 0.80
C SER A 173 -4.75 11.35 -0.03
N ALA A 174 -3.54 10.91 0.34
CA ALA A 174 -2.35 11.14 -0.45
C ALA A 174 -2.37 10.24 -1.69
N ASN A 175 -2.18 10.82 -2.86
CA ASN A 175 -2.10 10.07 -4.12
C ASN A 175 -0.83 9.21 -4.15
N HIS A 176 -0.91 8.09 -4.85
CA HIS A 176 0.22 7.19 -5.02
C HIS A 176 1.28 7.84 -5.92
N SER A 177 2.55 7.76 -5.51
CA SER A 177 3.68 8.13 -6.35
C SER A 177 4.79 7.11 -6.26
N CYS A 178 5.37 6.79 -7.41
CA CYS A 178 6.52 5.90 -7.56
C CYS A 178 7.84 6.49 -7.04
N ASP A 179 7.88 7.77 -6.64
CA ASP A 179 9.00 8.39 -5.91
C ASP A 179 8.42 9.49 -5.01
N PRO A 180 7.92 9.10 -3.83
CA PRO A 180 7.08 9.95 -3.02
C PRO A 180 7.91 10.95 -2.23
N ASN A 181 7.45 12.19 -2.12
CA ASN A 181 8.06 13.20 -1.24
C ASN A 181 7.64 13.04 0.25
N ALA A 182 6.83 12.02 0.57
CA ALA A 182 6.38 11.68 1.92
C ALA A 182 6.23 10.17 2.10
N SER A 183 6.46 9.64 3.30
CA SER A 183 6.24 8.22 3.63
C SER A 183 5.39 8.07 4.88
N VAL A 184 4.53 7.04 4.88
CA VAL A 184 3.75 6.63 6.05
C VAL A 184 4.47 5.51 6.79
N LEU A 185 4.55 5.65 8.11
CA LEU A 185 5.27 4.78 9.01
C LEU A 185 4.39 4.42 10.20
N PHE A 186 4.70 3.28 10.81
CA PHE A 186 4.05 2.83 12.02
C PHE A 186 5.07 2.62 13.14
N ASP A 187 4.86 3.32 14.25
CA ASP A 187 5.55 3.06 15.53
C ASP A 187 4.52 2.43 16.48
N ALA A 188 4.47 1.09 16.45
CA ALA A 188 3.44 0.32 17.13
C ALA A 188 2.04 0.81 16.67
N PRO A 189 1.10 1.32 17.49
CA PRO A 189 -0.17 1.79 16.94
C PRO A 189 -0.05 3.15 16.26
N ARG A 190 1.02 3.93 16.45
CA ARG A 190 1.09 5.32 15.97
C ARG A 190 1.33 5.36 14.47
N LEU A 191 0.51 6.14 13.78
CA LEU A 191 0.70 6.43 12.36
C LEU A 191 1.43 7.77 12.22
N MET A 192 2.50 7.78 11.44
CA MET A 192 3.27 8.97 11.14
C MET A 192 3.42 9.12 9.64
N MET A 193 3.14 10.29 9.09
CA MET A 193 3.56 10.67 7.74
C MET A 193 4.69 11.67 7.86
N ARG A 194 5.83 11.40 7.22
CA ARG A 194 7.01 12.28 7.26
C ARG A 194 7.44 12.67 5.86
N SER A 195 7.88 13.92 5.69
CA SER A 195 8.44 14.39 4.42
C SER A 195 9.80 13.73 4.15
N LEU A 196 9.98 13.22 2.95
CA LEU A 196 11.23 12.65 2.43
C LEU A 196 12.09 13.70 1.71
N ALA A 197 11.44 14.76 1.20
CA ALA A 197 12.06 15.90 0.54
C ALA A 197 11.38 17.22 1.01
N PRO A 198 11.94 18.40 0.71
CA PRO A 198 11.22 19.65 0.94
C PRO A 198 9.94 19.68 0.09
N ILE A 199 8.80 20.01 0.68
CA ILE A 199 7.51 20.13 -0.01
C ILE A 199 7.10 21.59 0.02
N LYS A 200 6.96 22.23 -1.14
CA LYS A 200 6.53 23.64 -1.21
C LYS A 200 5.05 23.76 -0.94
N LYS A 201 4.63 24.93 -0.46
CA LYS A 201 3.21 25.29 -0.39
C LYS A 201 2.55 25.06 -1.76
N GLY A 202 1.46 24.28 -1.77
CA GLY A 202 0.67 23.96 -2.96
C GLY A 202 1.24 22.84 -3.83
N GLU A 203 2.38 22.24 -3.48
CA GLU A 203 2.95 21.11 -4.19
C GLU A 203 2.21 19.81 -3.84
N GLU A 204 1.83 19.06 -4.88
CA GLU A 204 1.39 17.67 -4.79
C GLU A 204 2.59 16.73 -4.82
N VAL A 205 2.43 15.54 -4.29
CA VAL A 205 3.53 14.62 -4.01
C VAL A 205 3.92 13.77 -5.25
N GLU A 206 4.74 14.26 -6.19
CA GLU A 206 5.08 13.49 -7.41
C GLU A 206 6.50 13.70 -8.02
N ASN A 207 6.88 12.85 -9.03
CA ASN A 207 8.26 12.53 -9.45
C ASN A 207 8.66 12.84 -10.92
N ALA A 208 9.92 12.48 -11.29
CA ALA A 208 10.49 12.60 -12.64
C ALA A 208 10.98 11.27 -13.27
N TRP A 209 11.06 11.21 -14.61
CA TRP A 209 11.62 10.10 -15.40
C TRP A 209 13.12 10.27 -15.68
N ALA A 210 13.84 9.20 -16.08
CA ALA A 210 15.30 9.26 -16.32
C ALA A 210 15.71 10.25 -17.42
N LYS A 211 14.83 10.42 -18.41
CA LYS A 211 15.00 11.28 -19.58
C LYS A 211 13.64 11.87 -19.96
N PRO A 212 13.60 12.99 -20.70
CA PRO A 212 12.35 13.50 -21.27
C PRO A 212 11.62 12.39 -22.04
N LEU A 213 10.31 12.28 -21.85
CA LEU A 213 9.52 11.18 -22.40
C LEU A 213 9.54 11.13 -23.92
N ALA A 214 9.69 12.28 -24.57
CA ALA A 214 9.87 12.40 -26.02
C ALA A 214 11.08 11.60 -26.57
N ASN A 215 12.03 11.21 -25.71
CA ASN A 215 13.20 10.42 -26.09
C ASN A 215 13.00 8.90 -25.94
N LEU A 216 11.76 8.43 -25.71
CA LEU A 216 11.43 7.00 -25.71
C LEU A 216 11.82 6.38 -27.05
N ALA A 217 12.60 5.28 -27.00
CA ALA A 217 13.07 4.65 -28.24
C ALA A 217 11.89 4.08 -29.07
N PRO A 218 11.90 4.22 -30.41
CA PRO A 218 10.76 3.84 -31.26
C PRO A 218 10.30 2.38 -31.11
N LYS A 219 11.21 1.46 -30.78
CA LYS A 219 10.88 0.06 -30.51
C LYS A 219 9.88 -0.09 -29.35
N TRP A 220 10.01 0.74 -28.32
CA TRP A 220 9.16 0.73 -27.14
C TRP A 220 7.81 1.38 -27.41
N SER A 221 7.75 2.46 -28.18
CA SER A 221 6.48 3.01 -28.68
C SER A 221 5.70 2.00 -29.53
N SER A 222 6.39 1.24 -30.38
CA SER A 222 5.75 0.16 -31.16
C SER A 222 5.25 -0.97 -30.26
N LEU A 223 6.02 -1.35 -29.24
CA LEU A 223 5.63 -2.37 -28.29
C LEU A 223 4.44 -1.93 -27.41
N ALA A 224 4.41 -0.67 -26.96
CA ALA A 224 3.32 -0.09 -26.20
C ALA A 224 1.99 -0.23 -26.96
N LYS A 225 1.97 0.07 -28.27
CA LYS A 225 0.76 -0.15 -29.10
C LYS A 225 0.26 -1.60 -29.07
N VAL A 226 1.19 -2.57 -29.09
CA VAL A 226 0.84 -3.99 -29.05
C VAL A 226 0.32 -4.38 -27.67
N MET A 227 0.95 -3.89 -26.60
CA MET A 227 0.52 -4.12 -25.21
C MET A 227 -0.89 -3.57 -24.98
N ASP A 228 -1.12 -2.32 -25.37
CA ASP A 228 -2.39 -1.62 -25.17
C ASP A 228 -3.54 -2.25 -25.97
N SER A 229 -3.26 -2.78 -27.17
CA SER A 229 -4.27 -3.50 -27.96
C SER A 229 -4.78 -4.80 -27.30
N ARG A 230 -4.07 -5.31 -26.30
CA ARG A 230 -4.44 -6.54 -25.58
C ARG A 230 -5.09 -6.23 -24.24
N GLU A 231 -4.46 -5.35 -23.46
CA GLU A 231 -4.77 -5.15 -22.05
C GLU A 231 -5.29 -3.73 -21.74
N HIS A 232 -5.36 -2.83 -22.72
CA HIS A 232 -5.94 -1.47 -22.59
C HIS A 232 -5.36 -0.59 -21.45
N TYR A 233 -4.08 -0.81 -21.08
CA TYR A 233 -3.39 -0.09 -20.00
C TYR A 233 -3.47 1.45 -20.07
N SER A 234 -3.63 2.05 -21.26
CA SER A 234 -3.76 3.50 -21.42
C SER A 234 -5.07 4.07 -20.88
N ALA A 235 -6.11 3.25 -20.71
CA ALA A 235 -7.39 3.64 -20.16
C ALA A 235 -7.40 3.64 -18.62
N GLU A 236 -6.45 2.93 -17.99
CA GLU A 236 -6.37 2.82 -16.53
C GLU A 236 -5.82 4.12 -15.90
N PRO A 237 -6.60 4.80 -15.03
CA PRO A 237 -6.16 6.05 -14.40
C PRO A 237 -4.89 5.90 -13.57
N ALA A 238 -4.63 4.71 -13.02
CA ALA A 238 -3.43 4.40 -12.23
C ALA A 238 -2.13 4.47 -13.04
N ASN A 239 -2.22 4.31 -14.36
CA ASN A 239 -1.07 4.34 -15.26
C ASN A 239 -0.83 5.70 -15.89
N TYR A 240 -1.68 6.70 -15.61
CA TYR A 240 -1.61 8.00 -16.26
C TYR A 240 -0.24 8.67 -16.07
N VAL A 241 0.35 9.11 -17.19
CA VAL A 241 1.62 9.87 -17.21
C VAL A 241 1.45 11.25 -17.85
N GLY A 242 0.47 11.41 -18.75
CA GLY A 242 0.24 12.65 -19.49
C GLY A 242 -0.52 12.40 -20.80
N GLU A 243 -0.73 13.46 -21.58
CA GLU A 243 -1.59 13.44 -22.78
C GLU A 243 -0.83 13.37 -24.10
N SER A 244 0.48 13.61 -24.09
CA SER A 244 1.29 13.49 -25.31
C SER A 244 1.43 12.02 -25.71
N ARG A 245 1.75 11.77 -26.99
CA ARG A 245 1.94 10.39 -27.48
C ARG A 245 3.01 9.63 -26.69
N ALA A 246 4.10 10.30 -26.34
CA ALA A 246 5.18 9.70 -25.57
C ALA A 246 4.78 9.41 -24.12
N GLU A 247 3.97 10.28 -23.52
CA GLU A 247 3.40 10.05 -22.18
C GLU A 247 2.43 8.87 -22.18
N MET A 248 1.53 8.78 -23.17
CA MET A 248 0.64 7.64 -23.33
C MET A 248 1.41 6.32 -23.54
N ASP A 249 2.42 6.32 -24.42
CA ASP A 249 3.26 5.13 -24.64
C ASP A 249 3.96 4.71 -23.33
N MET A 250 4.39 5.67 -22.51
CA MET A 250 4.99 5.40 -21.21
C MET A 250 4.00 4.92 -20.15
N ALA A 251 2.78 5.46 -20.14
CA ALA A 251 1.69 4.99 -19.30
C ALA A 251 1.44 3.50 -19.53
N ILE A 252 1.37 3.09 -20.81
CA ILE A 252 1.17 1.70 -21.19
C ILE A 252 2.33 0.81 -20.72
N ILE A 253 3.59 1.23 -20.95
CA ILE A 253 4.76 0.45 -20.53
C ILE A 253 4.80 0.33 -19.00
N GLN A 254 4.46 1.41 -18.28
CA GLN A 254 4.35 1.39 -16.83
C GLN A 254 3.27 0.41 -16.36
N GLY A 255 2.08 0.44 -16.97
CA GLY A 255 0.99 -0.49 -16.66
C GLY A 255 1.37 -1.94 -16.86
N SER A 256 2.04 -2.26 -17.99
CA SER A 256 2.57 -3.61 -18.22
C SER A 256 3.59 -4.03 -17.16
N VAL A 257 4.52 -3.14 -16.79
CA VAL A 257 5.54 -3.43 -15.77
C VAL A 257 4.91 -3.70 -14.40
N TYR A 258 3.90 -2.93 -14.00
CA TYR A 258 3.21 -3.15 -12.72
C TYR A 258 2.29 -4.38 -12.76
N SER A 259 1.61 -4.62 -13.88
CA SER A 259 0.79 -5.81 -14.11
C SER A 259 1.61 -7.10 -13.93
N ASP A 260 2.87 -7.11 -14.38
CA ASP A 260 3.78 -8.24 -14.19
C ASP A 260 4.34 -8.30 -12.77
N TYR A 261 4.51 -7.16 -12.10
CA TYR A 261 5.14 -7.06 -10.78
C TYR A 261 4.19 -7.43 -9.64
N GLU A 262 2.95 -6.94 -9.65
CA GLU A 262 2.00 -7.09 -8.54
C GLU A 262 1.74 -8.56 -8.14
N PRO A 263 1.52 -9.52 -9.06
CA PRO A 263 1.24 -10.91 -8.68
C PRO A 263 2.42 -11.59 -7.98
N ILE A 264 3.65 -11.08 -8.13
CA ILE A 264 4.86 -11.68 -7.57
C ILE A 264 4.85 -11.63 -6.03
N CYS A 265 4.14 -10.68 -5.42
CA CYS A 265 4.02 -10.63 -3.95
C CYS A 265 3.31 -11.88 -3.38
N GLN A 266 2.46 -12.55 -4.18
CA GLN A 266 1.77 -13.79 -3.79
C GLN A 266 2.48 -15.06 -4.27
N GLN A 267 3.56 -14.93 -5.04
CA GLN A 267 4.32 -16.07 -5.54
C GLN A 267 5.11 -16.71 -4.40
N LYS A 268 4.77 -17.97 -4.09
CA LYS A 268 5.40 -18.75 -3.02
C LYS A 268 6.69 -19.45 -3.48
N ASP A 269 6.83 -19.71 -4.77
CA ASP A 269 8.06 -20.28 -5.33
C ASP A 269 9.09 -19.17 -5.56
N ASN A 270 10.12 -19.15 -4.72
CA ASN A 270 11.16 -18.14 -4.77
C ASN A 270 11.94 -18.16 -6.08
N LYS A 271 12.13 -19.32 -6.74
CA LYS A 271 12.86 -19.40 -8.01
C LYS A 271 12.06 -18.76 -9.14
N LEU A 272 10.76 -19.08 -9.22
CA LEU A 272 9.87 -18.47 -10.22
C LEU A 272 9.73 -16.96 -9.99
N ALA A 273 9.61 -16.53 -8.72
CA ALA A 273 9.56 -15.11 -8.38
C ALA A 273 10.85 -14.38 -8.78
N ILE A 274 12.03 -14.97 -8.51
CA ILE A 274 13.31 -14.38 -8.92
C ILE A 274 13.38 -14.22 -10.44
N GLU A 275 12.99 -15.24 -11.22
CA GLU A 275 13.01 -15.17 -12.68
C GLU A 275 12.07 -14.06 -13.21
N ALA A 276 10.86 -13.98 -12.65
CA ALA A 276 9.90 -12.93 -13.00
C ALA A 276 10.43 -11.53 -12.69
N LEU A 277 11.02 -11.33 -11.51
CA LEU A 277 11.65 -10.07 -11.11
C LEU A 277 12.81 -9.68 -12.04
N GLU A 278 13.66 -10.63 -12.41
CA GLU A 278 14.76 -10.38 -13.36
C GLU A 278 14.25 -9.98 -14.76
N ASN A 279 13.13 -10.56 -15.21
CA ASN A 279 12.48 -10.16 -16.48
C ASN A 279 12.00 -8.70 -16.40
N ILE A 280 11.33 -8.31 -15.32
CA ILE A 280 10.84 -6.93 -15.15
C ILE A 280 12.01 -5.94 -15.07
N MET A 281 13.07 -6.28 -14.32
CA MET A 281 14.28 -5.46 -14.27
C MET A 281 14.93 -5.27 -15.64
N ARG A 282 14.86 -6.29 -16.51
CA ARG A 282 15.35 -6.19 -17.89
C ARG A 282 14.50 -5.21 -18.70
N THR A 283 13.18 -5.24 -18.57
CA THR A 283 12.28 -4.27 -19.20
C THR A 283 12.59 -2.84 -18.76
N CYS A 284 12.69 -2.59 -17.45
CA CYS A 284 13.06 -1.27 -16.91
C CYS A 284 14.42 -0.79 -17.42
N LYS A 285 15.42 -1.68 -17.48
CA LYS A 285 16.76 -1.34 -17.98
C LYS A 285 16.78 -1.05 -19.47
N GLN A 286 16.12 -1.87 -20.28
CA GLN A 286 16.18 -1.81 -21.73
C GLN A 286 15.33 -0.68 -22.33
N SER A 287 14.36 -0.15 -21.58
CA SER A 287 13.64 1.08 -21.93
C SER A 287 14.50 2.32 -21.75
N GLU A 288 15.49 2.28 -20.86
CA GLU A 288 16.30 3.44 -20.44
C GLU A 288 15.50 4.59 -19.83
N MET A 289 14.21 4.37 -19.56
CA MET A 289 13.31 5.38 -19.00
C MET A 289 13.22 5.28 -17.47
N TRP A 290 13.47 4.09 -16.90
CA TRP A 290 13.51 3.89 -15.46
C TRP A 290 14.90 4.20 -14.91
N PRO A 291 15.08 5.31 -14.18
CA PRO A 291 16.28 5.44 -13.37
C PRO A 291 16.27 4.34 -12.31
N ILE A 292 17.45 3.95 -11.81
CA ILE A 292 17.59 2.88 -10.82
C ILE A 292 16.81 3.14 -9.52
N THR A 293 16.37 4.38 -9.33
CA THR A 293 15.58 4.88 -8.20
C THR A 293 14.07 4.80 -8.42
N ARG A 294 13.57 4.73 -9.67
CA ARG A 294 12.13 4.74 -9.90
C ARG A 294 11.49 3.38 -9.63
N GLN A 295 10.29 3.37 -9.06
CA GLN A 295 9.52 2.14 -8.88
C GLN A 295 8.95 1.57 -10.20
N PRO A 296 8.77 0.24 -10.29
CA PRO A 296 9.14 -0.77 -9.30
C PRO A 296 10.63 -1.15 -9.36
N TYR A 297 11.43 -0.53 -10.25
CA TYR A 297 12.82 -0.93 -10.51
C TYR A 297 13.72 -0.87 -9.26
N ALA A 298 13.50 0.11 -8.39
CA ALA A 298 14.16 0.19 -7.10
C ALA A 298 13.71 -0.92 -6.13
N ASN A 299 12.40 -1.07 -5.89
CA ASN A 299 11.87 -2.02 -4.90
C ASN A 299 12.10 -3.48 -5.31
N ILE A 300 12.14 -3.79 -6.60
CA ILE A 300 12.50 -5.13 -7.08
C ILE A 300 13.86 -5.58 -6.51
N ARG A 301 14.81 -4.68 -6.27
CA ARG A 301 16.11 -5.08 -5.69
C ARG A 301 16.01 -5.55 -4.24
N VAL A 302 15.11 -4.94 -3.46
CA VAL A 302 14.83 -5.36 -2.09
C VAL A 302 14.15 -6.73 -2.12
N ASP A 303 13.14 -6.84 -2.97
CA ASP A 303 12.28 -8.02 -3.08
C ASP A 303 13.02 -9.25 -3.63
N ILE A 304 13.86 -9.06 -4.64
CA ILE A 304 14.70 -10.13 -5.20
C ILE A 304 15.81 -10.54 -4.23
N ALA A 305 16.34 -9.61 -3.41
CA ALA A 305 17.38 -9.91 -2.44
C ALA A 305 16.85 -10.84 -1.33
N ALA A 306 15.68 -10.54 -0.78
CA ALA A 306 15.02 -11.39 0.22
C ALA A 306 14.83 -12.82 -0.30
N ARG A 307 14.27 -12.97 -1.51
CA ARG A 307 14.09 -14.31 -2.12
C ARG A 307 15.40 -15.02 -2.45
N MET A 308 16.43 -14.27 -2.86
CA MET A 308 17.77 -14.84 -3.07
C MET A 308 18.38 -15.34 -1.76
N LEU A 309 18.13 -14.69 -0.63
CA LEU A 309 18.59 -15.18 0.68
C LEU A 309 17.88 -16.49 1.06
N ASP A 310 16.57 -16.58 0.85
CA ASP A 310 15.79 -17.81 1.11
C ASP A 310 16.26 -18.99 0.25
N GLU A 311 16.71 -18.72 -1.00
CA GLU A 311 17.32 -19.71 -1.90
C GLU A 311 18.83 -19.91 -1.68
N ASN A 312 19.38 -19.37 -0.59
CA ASN A 312 20.79 -19.44 -0.22
C ASN A 312 21.77 -18.89 -1.30
N ARG A 313 21.31 -17.94 -2.12
CA ARG A 313 22.10 -17.22 -3.15
C ARG A 313 22.72 -15.95 -2.57
N VAL A 314 23.43 -16.09 -1.44
CA VAL A 314 23.90 -14.98 -0.58
C VAL A 314 24.71 -13.93 -1.35
N ALA A 315 25.65 -14.33 -2.21
CA ALA A 315 26.48 -13.40 -2.96
C ALA A 315 25.66 -12.48 -3.88
N LEU A 316 24.61 -13.01 -4.52
CA LEU A 316 23.76 -12.23 -5.41
C LEU A 316 22.81 -11.33 -4.62
N ALA A 317 22.27 -11.82 -3.50
CA ALA A 317 21.48 -11.00 -2.59
C ALA A 317 22.30 -9.79 -2.10
N LEU A 318 23.54 -10.02 -1.63
CA LEU A 318 24.42 -8.96 -1.16
C LEU A 318 24.72 -7.92 -2.26
N PHE A 319 24.88 -8.34 -3.51
CA PHE A 319 25.04 -7.42 -4.64
C PHE A 319 23.83 -6.51 -4.85
N GLN A 320 22.61 -7.05 -4.70
CA GLN A 320 21.38 -6.26 -4.83
C GLN A 320 21.24 -5.31 -3.65
N MET A 321 21.47 -5.80 -2.42
CA MET A 321 21.41 -5.01 -1.19
C MET A 321 22.44 -3.87 -1.19
N ALA A 322 23.68 -4.12 -1.61
CA ALA A 322 24.71 -3.10 -1.73
C ALA A 322 24.34 -2.03 -2.76
N LYS A 323 23.77 -2.42 -3.92
CA LYS A 323 23.27 -1.45 -4.90
C LYS A 323 22.13 -0.62 -4.33
N THR A 324 21.19 -1.25 -3.61
CA THR A 324 20.11 -0.55 -2.94
C THR A 324 20.69 0.48 -1.96
N TYR A 325 21.57 0.06 -1.05
CA TYR A 325 22.13 0.92 -0.01
C TYR A 325 23.04 2.04 -0.52
N PHE A 326 23.90 1.78 -1.50
CA PHE A 326 24.89 2.77 -1.95
C PHE A 326 24.41 3.64 -3.11
N LEU A 327 23.54 3.13 -3.98
CA LEU A 327 23.19 3.80 -5.24
C LEU A 327 21.74 4.28 -5.31
N ILE A 328 20.84 3.69 -4.52
CA ILE A 328 19.40 3.99 -4.57
C ILE A 328 18.99 4.75 -3.33
N ASP A 329 19.27 4.19 -2.16
CA ASP A 329 18.91 4.73 -0.86
C ASP A 329 19.34 6.18 -0.66
N PRO A 330 20.58 6.61 -0.97
CA PRO A 330 20.95 8.01 -0.74
C PRO A 330 20.24 8.99 -1.69
N ILE A 331 19.66 8.49 -2.78
CA ILE A 331 18.93 9.30 -3.76
C ILE A 331 17.43 9.32 -3.42
N LEU A 332 16.82 8.15 -3.23
CA LEU A 332 15.42 8.04 -2.85
C LEU A 332 15.14 8.51 -1.43
N TYR A 333 16.11 8.31 -0.56
CA TYR A 333 16.01 8.59 0.86
C TYR A 333 17.24 9.40 1.31
N PRO A 334 17.38 10.67 0.87
CA PRO A 334 18.61 11.45 1.13
C PRO A 334 18.96 11.59 2.62
N GLN A 335 17.99 11.38 3.50
CA GLN A 335 18.17 11.43 4.94
C GLN A 335 18.70 10.10 5.49
N ASP A 336 19.81 10.13 6.22
CA ASP A 336 20.41 8.92 6.82
C ASP A 336 19.48 8.24 7.83
N PHE A 337 18.59 8.99 8.47
CA PHE A 337 17.58 8.47 9.41
C PHE A 337 16.28 8.01 8.71
N HIS A 338 16.25 7.96 7.38
CA HIS A 338 15.09 7.45 6.66
C HIS A 338 14.83 5.99 7.08
N PRO A 339 13.60 5.61 7.48
CA PRO A 339 13.34 4.27 8.03
C PRO A 339 13.73 3.14 7.09
N ILE A 340 13.47 3.29 5.79
CA ILE A 340 13.91 2.31 4.78
C ILE A 340 15.44 2.20 4.73
N ARG A 341 16.20 3.31 4.86
CA ARG A 341 17.66 3.26 4.92
C ARG A 341 18.16 2.58 6.17
N VAL A 342 17.54 2.85 7.32
CA VAL A 342 17.91 2.19 8.57
C VAL A 342 17.75 0.68 8.40
N VAL A 343 16.61 0.20 7.90
CA VAL A 343 16.38 -1.23 7.65
C VAL A 343 17.36 -1.80 6.63
N HIS A 344 17.60 -1.14 5.50
CA HIS A 344 18.58 -1.60 4.51
C HIS A 344 20.01 -1.63 5.05
N THR A 345 20.35 -0.73 5.99
CA THR A 345 21.64 -0.76 6.72
C THR A 345 21.74 -2.04 7.56
N TRP A 346 20.69 -2.36 8.32
CA TRP A 346 20.65 -3.58 9.14
C TRP A 346 20.71 -4.84 8.29
N ASN A 347 20.04 -4.86 7.14
CA ASN A 347 20.08 -6.02 6.25
C ASN A 347 21.50 -6.29 5.71
N LEU A 348 22.33 -5.26 5.55
CA LEU A 348 23.72 -5.39 5.10
C LEU A 348 24.72 -5.82 6.19
N ALA A 349 24.33 -5.72 7.47
CA ALA A 349 25.16 -6.09 8.62
C ALA A 349 25.00 -7.57 8.97
#